data_AF-A0A7S1FKI9-F1
#
_entry.id   AF-A0A7S1FKI9-F1
#
_cell.length_a   1.000
_cell.length_b   1.000
_cell.length_c   1.000
_cell.angle_alpha   90.00
_cell.angle_beta   90.00
_cell.angle_gamma   90.00
#
_symmetry.space_group_name_H-M   'P 1'
#
loop_
_entity.id
_entity.type
_entity.pdbx_description
1 polymer ?
#
loop_
_entity_poly.entity_id
_entity_poly.type
_entity_poly.pdbx_seq_one_letter_code
_entity_poly.pdbx_strand_id
1 'polypeptide(L)'
;EFPGVSVYHAEHIQPRSEPLRLEDTQYFKELSKILDIGPINLSSKQLFYGGDRSGAALHCHSAAFNALYVGQKDWFLIPPHRAALSGMAAEKLWSDGRYRKEHVLRCTQNAGDVILVPDGWGHSTMSHGFAMGLGILYKDKSDQHHGGKMGRRQDRSGKQPERRDEHSSPPPTPLPPHQHSP
;
A
#
# COMPACT_ATOMS: atom_id res chain seq x y z
N GLU A 1 -14.64 39.75 -2.83
CA GLU A 1 -13.67 39.00 -3.66
C GLU A 1 -13.03 37.94 -2.78
N PHE A 2 -13.13 36.66 -3.14
CA PHE A 2 -12.48 35.56 -2.41
C PHE A 2 -11.19 35.20 -3.13
N PRO A 3 -10.01 35.43 -2.55
CA PRO A 3 -8.74 35.05 -3.16
C PRO A 3 -8.54 33.55 -2.93
N GLY A 4 -8.74 32.73 -3.96
CA GLY A 4 -8.54 31.27 -3.83
C GLY A 4 -9.16 30.39 -4.91
N VAL A 5 -9.96 30.94 -5.82
CA VAL A 5 -10.40 30.17 -7.00
C VAL A 5 -9.30 30.25 -8.05
N SER A 6 -8.37 29.29 -8.03
CA SER A 6 -7.64 28.95 -9.24
C SER A 6 -8.69 28.58 -10.29
N VAL A 7 -8.77 29.39 -11.34
CA VAL A 7 -9.59 29.10 -12.52
C VAL A 7 -8.95 27.87 -13.17
N TYR A 8 -9.44 26.69 -12.82
CA TYR A 8 -9.15 25.49 -13.58
C TYR A 8 -9.69 25.72 -14.99
N HIS A 9 -8.80 25.75 -15.97
CA HIS A 9 -9.15 25.72 -17.40
C HIS A 9 -9.82 24.36 -17.66
N ALA A 10 -11.12 24.27 -17.35
CA ALA A 10 -11.95 23.12 -17.64
C ALA A 10 -12.35 23.18 -19.12
N GLU A 11 -11.38 23.05 -20.02
CA GLU A 11 -11.63 23.04 -21.46
C GLU A 11 -12.25 21.73 -21.99
N HIS A 12 -12.76 20.89 -21.08
CA HIS A 12 -13.53 19.71 -21.42
C HIS A 12 -14.73 19.52 -20.47
N ILE A 13 -15.56 20.56 -20.28
CA ILE A 13 -16.93 20.35 -19.78
C ILE A 13 -17.70 19.60 -20.86
N GLN A 14 -17.55 18.27 -20.88
CA GLN A 14 -18.42 17.43 -21.69
C GLN A 14 -19.85 17.55 -21.16
N PRO A 15 -20.85 17.78 -22.03
CA PRO A 15 -22.25 17.69 -21.65
C PRO A 15 -22.52 16.34 -20.98
N ARG A 16 -23.07 16.36 -19.75
CA ARG A 16 -23.34 15.18 -18.90
C ARG A 16 -24.51 14.31 -19.43
N SER A 17 -24.43 13.81 -20.66
CA SER A 17 -25.28 12.71 -21.11
C SER A 17 -24.67 11.34 -20.82
N GLU A 18 -23.34 11.26 -20.68
CA GLU A 18 -22.62 10.00 -20.43
C GLU A 18 -21.67 10.13 -19.23
N PRO A 19 -21.49 9.07 -18.41
CA PRO A 19 -20.54 9.09 -17.30
C PRO A 19 -19.12 9.29 -17.82
N LEU A 20 -18.35 10.19 -17.20
CA LEU A 20 -16.95 10.41 -17.55
C LEU A 20 -16.16 9.09 -17.45
N ARG A 21 -15.77 8.56 -18.60
CA ARG A 21 -14.91 7.39 -18.69
C ARG A 21 -13.46 7.86 -18.71
N LEU A 22 -12.86 7.94 -17.52
CA LEU A 22 -11.45 8.37 -17.37
C LEU A 22 -10.52 7.58 -18.29
N GLU A 23 -10.78 6.29 -18.46
CA GLU A 23 -10.08 5.40 -19.38
C GLU A 23 -10.02 5.88 -20.85
N ASP A 24 -11.00 6.67 -21.27
CA ASP A 24 -11.10 7.14 -22.65
C ASP A 24 -10.40 8.50 -22.87
N THR A 25 -10.05 9.19 -21.78
CA THR A 25 -9.40 10.51 -21.82
C THR A 25 -7.96 10.43 -22.32
N GLN A 26 -7.51 11.45 -23.06
CA GLN A 26 -6.12 11.53 -23.55
C GLN A 26 -5.12 11.54 -22.39
N TYR A 27 -5.42 12.27 -21.31
CA TYR A 27 -4.58 12.33 -20.12
C TYR A 27 -4.33 10.94 -19.53
N PHE A 28 -5.38 10.14 -19.37
CA PHE A 28 -5.27 8.80 -18.83
C PHE A 28 -4.52 7.85 -19.77
N LYS A 29 -4.69 7.99 -21.08
CA LYS A 29 -3.93 7.22 -22.08
C LYS A 29 -2.43 7.53 -22.02
N GLU A 30 -2.04 8.79 -21.88
CA GLU A 30 -0.64 9.19 -21.73
C GLU A 30 -0.07 8.73 -20.38
N LEU A 31 -0.80 8.92 -19.29
CA LEU A 31 -0.40 8.41 -17.97
C LEU A 31 -0.19 6.90 -17.98
N SER A 32 -1.11 6.15 -18.62
CA SER A 32 -1.01 4.69 -18.74
C SER A 32 0.25 4.26 -19.49
N LYS A 33 0.66 4.99 -20.54
CA LYS A 33 1.91 4.73 -21.26
C LYS A 33 3.14 5.01 -20.40
N ILE A 34 3.17 6.16 -19.72
CA ILE A 34 4.30 6.57 -18.86
C ILE A 34 4.53 5.56 -17.74
N LEU A 35 3.45 5.00 -17.21
CA LEU A 35 3.47 4.10 -16.05
C LEU A 35 3.40 2.61 -16.41
N ASP A 36 3.49 2.27 -17.69
CA ASP A 36 3.32 0.91 -18.23
C ASP A 36 2.05 0.18 -17.70
N ILE A 37 0.99 0.95 -17.43
CA ILE A 37 -0.28 0.41 -16.99
C ILE A 37 -1.02 -0.05 -18.26
N GLY A 38 -0.87 -1.32 -18.63
CA GLY A 38 -1.60 -1.90 -19.79
C GLY A 38 -3.14 -1.85 -19.62
N PRO A 39 -3.97 -2.36 -20.57
CA PRO A 39 -5.44 -2.33 -20.48
C PRO A 39 -5.91 -2.76 -19.09
N ILE A 40 -6.38 -1.79 -18.33
CA ILE A 40 -6.23 -1.79 -16.87
C ILE A 40 -7.28 -2.70 -16.25
N ASN A 41 -6.85 -3.54 -15.30
CA ASN A 41 -7.75 -4.12 -14.31
C ASN A 41 -7.92 -3.11 -13.17
N LEU A 42 -8.75 -2.08 -13.41
CA LEU A 42 -9.09 -1.06 -12.41
C LEU A 42 -9.89 -1.75 -11.30
N SER A 43 -9.24 -2.01 -10.17
CA SER A 43 -9.86 -2.80 -9.11
C SER A 43 -10.78 -1.96 -8.23
N SER A 44 -10.51 -0.65 -8.11
CA SER A 44 -11.35 0.28 -7.36
C SER A 44 -11.16 1.73 -7.82
N LYS A 45 -12.28 2.47 -7.90
CA LYS A 45 -12.32 3.92 -8.13
C LYS A 45 -12.94 4.56 -6.88
N GLN A 46 -12.24 5.49 -6.24
CA GLN A 46 -12.65 6.07 -4.96
C GLN A 46 -12.66 7.60 -5.06
N LEU A 47 -13.85 8.20 -5.02
CA LEU A 47 -13.98 9.62 -4.73
C LEU A 47 -13.74 9.83 -3.24
N PHE A 48 -12.85 10.75 -2.90
CA PHE A 48 -12.62 11.13 -1.51
C PHE A 48 -12.84 12.62 -1.31
N TYR A 49 -13.29 12.98 -0.11
CA TYR A 49 -13.31 14.35 0.38
C TYR A 49 -13.18 14.36 1.90
N GLY A 50 -12.71 15.47 2.46
CA GLY A 50 -12.54 15.59 3.90
C GLY A 50 -12.19 17.01 4.32
N GLY A 51 -12.40 17.30 5.60
CA GLY A 51 -12.04 18.57 6.23
C GLY A 51 -10.62 18.57 6.78
N ASP A 52 -10.29 19.65 7.48
CA ASP A 52 -8.97 19.87 8.04
C ASP A 52 -8.52 18.71 8.96
N ARG A 53 -7.26 18.29 8.81
CA ARG A 53 -6.61 17.17 9.53
C ARG A 53 -7.23 15.78 9.33
N SER A 54 -8.26 15.66 8.48
CA SER A 54 -8.79 14.35 8.06
C SER A 54 -7.89 13.67 7.02
N GLY A 55 -7.99 12.36 6.89
CA GLY A 55 -7.27 11.61 5.86
C GLY A 55 -7.23 10.12 6.12
N ALA A 56 -6.45 9.40 5.32
CA ALA A 56 -6.34 7.95 5.44
C ALA A 56 -5.37 7.57 6.57
N ALA A 57 -5.82 6.66 7.45
CA ALA A 57 -4.95 5.99 8.40
C ALA A 57 -3.81 5.25 7.66
N LEU A 58 -2.75 4.88 8.37
CA LEU A 58 -1.62 4.19 7.76
C LEU A 58 -2.04 2.78 7.31
N HIS A 59 -1.95 2.50 6.01
CA HIS A 59 -2.29 1.20 5.43
C HIS A 59 -1.44 0.91 4.18
N CYS A 60 -1.59 -0.28 3.60
CA CYS A 60 -0.95 -0.66 2.34
C CYS A 60 -1.89 -1.54 1.51
N HIS A 61 -1.77 -1.47 0.18
CA HIS A 61 -2.55 -2.28 -0.75
C HIS A 61 -1.86 -2.30 -2.13
N SER A 62 -2.59 -2.75 -3.16
CA SER A 62 -2.13 -2.70 -4.55
C SER A 62 -1.69 -1.31 -5.01
N ALA A 63 -0.93 -1.23 -6.09
CA ALA A 63 -0.52 0.04 -6.66
C ALA A 63 -1.73 0.99 -6.89
N ALA A 64 -1.53 2.28 -6.69
CA ALA A 64 -2.57 3.27 -6.82
C ALA A 64 -2.03 4.60 -7.35
N PHE A 65 -2.91 5.37 -8.00
CA PHE A 65 -2.68 6.79 -8.21
C PHE A 65 -3.75 7.61 -7.50
N ASN A 66 -3.37 8.80 -7.05
CA ASN A 66 -4.23 9.73 -6.35
C ASN A 66 -4.12 11.10 -7.00
N ALA A 67 -5.21 11.58 -7.62
CA ALA A 67 -5.31 12.91 -8.18
C ALA A 67 -6.07 13.83 -7.22
N LEU A 68 -5.50 14.97 -6.85
CA LEU A 68 -6.15 15.94 -5.97
C LEU A 68 -6.76 17.07 -6.79
N TYR A 69 -8.06 17.30 -6.66
CA TYR A 69 -8.77 18.35 -7.41
C TYR A 69 -8.88 19.66 -6.63
N VAL A 70 -9.04 19.58 -5.32
CA VAL A 70 -9.21 20.73 -4.42
C VAL A 70 -8.43 20.48 -3.14
N GLY A 71 -7.84 21.55 -2.60
CA GLY A 71 -7.17 21.56 -1.30
C GLY A 71 -5.70 21.12 -1.37
N GLN A 72 -5.19 20.70 -0.22
CA GLN A 72 -3.82 20.25 -0.05
C GLN A 72 -3.78 19.05 0.89
N LYS A 73 -2.85 18.11 0.66
CA LYS A 73 -2.62 16.94 1.52
C LYS A 73 -1.15 16.70 1.79
N ASP A 74 -0.82 16.40 3.03
CA ASP A 74 0.45 15.75 3.36
C ASP A 74 0.34 14.24 3.18
N TRP A 75 1.41 13.66 2.64
CA TRP A 75 1.59 12.23 2.44
C TRP A 75 2.74 11.73 3.30
N PHE A 76 2.54 10.53 3.83
CA PHE A 76 3.54 9.79 4.59
C PHE A 76 3.67 8.42 3.94
N LEU A 77 4.80 8.15 3.30
CA LEU A 77 5.06 6.96 2.51
C LEU A 77 6.16 6.13 3.16
N ILE A 78 5.94 4.83 3.25
CA ILE A 78 6.84 3.87 3.90
C ILE A 78 7.18 2.76 2.89
N PRO A 79 8.46 2.48 2.63
CA PRO A 79 8.86 1.41 1.72
C PRO A 79 8.25 0.05 2.11
N PRO A 80 7.94 -0.84 1.16
CA PRO A 80 7.19 -2.07 1.41
C PRO A 80 7.78 -2.97 2.51
N HIS A 81 9.11 -3.10 2.55
CA HIS A 81 9.81 -3.92 3.56
C HIS A 81 9.74 -3.36 5.00
N ARG A 82 9.18 -2.15 5.18
CA ARG A 82 8.93 -1.50 6.49
C ARG A 82 7.48 -1.06 6.65
N ALA A 83 6.61 -1.39 5.69
CA ALA A 83 5.22 -0.98 5.72
C ALA A 83 4.53 -1.53 6.98
N ALA A 84 3.65 -0.72 7.54
CA ALA A 84 2.87 -1.07 8.72
C ALA A 84 1.41 -0.70 8.47
N LEU A 85 0.51 -1.29 9.27
CA LEU A 85 -0.90 -0.97 9.29
C LEU A 85 -1.24 -0.36 10.63
N SER A 86 -2.08 0.67 10.64
CA SER A 86 -2.60 1.26 11.87
C SER A 86 -4.06 1.66 11.67
N GLY A 87 -4.91 1.31 12.63
CA GLY A 87 -6.29 1.82 12.70
C GLY A 87 -6.40 3.20 13.35
N MET A 88 -5.28 3.81 13.79
CA MET A 88 -5.31 5.15 14.37
C MET A 88 -5.56 6.21 13.30
N ALA A 89 -6.33 7.24 13.64
CA ALA A 89 -6.48 8.42 12.80
C ALA A 89 -5.10 9.01 12.46
N ALA A 90 -4.93 9.47 11.21
CA ALA A 90 -3.67 9.97 10.69
C ALA A 90 -3.10 11.10 11.57
N GLU A 91 -3.92 12.09 11.92
CA GLU A 91 -3.54 13.20 12.81
C GLU A 91 -2.91 12.68 14.11
N LYS A 92 -3.56 11.73 14.77
CA LYS A 92 -3.07 11.13 16.02
C LYS A 92 -1.78 10.34 15.82
N LEU A 93 -1.70 9.52 14.76
CA LEU A 93 -0.50 8.74 14.46
C LEU A 93 0.74 9.62 14.26
N TRP A 94 0.59 10.70 13.50
CA TRP A 94 1.70 11.56 13.10
C TRP A 94 2.06 12.62 14.15
N SER A 95 1.12 12.97 15.05
CA SER A 95 1.37 13.84 16.22
C SER A 95 1.98 13.10 17.40
N ASP A 96 1.58 11.85 17.66
CA ASP A 96 2.10 11.05 18.79
C ASP A 96 3.60 10.72 18.63
N GLY A 97 4.17 10.87 17.42
CA GLY A 97 5.61 10.71 17.18
C GLY A 97 6.17 9.29 17.34
N ARG A 98 5.32 8.27 17.44
CA ARG A 98 5.73 6.86 17.69
C ARG A 98 6.30 6.12 16.47
N TYR A 99 6.58 6.84 15.38
CA TYR A 99 7.15 6.28 14.17
C TYR A 99 8.61 6.73 14.01
N ARG A 100 9.40 5.87 13.37
CA ARG A 100 10.78 6.20 12.99
C ARG A 100 10.77 7.12 11.78
N LYS A 101 11.02 8.42 12.00
CA LYS A 101 10.96 9.46 10.95
C LYS A 101 11.86 9.13 9.75
N GLU A 102 12.99 8.48 10.00
CA GLU A 102 13.94 8.03 8.99
C GLU A 102 13.42 6.92 8.07
N HIS A 103 12.28 6.30 8.40
CA HIS A 103 11.62 5.29 7.57
C HIS A 103 10.46 5.87 6.73
N VAL A 104 10.16 7.15 6.89
CA VAL A 104 8.97 7.78 6.32
C VAL A 104 9.39 8.87 5.35
N LEU A 105 9.06 8.68 4.08
CA LEU A 105 9.13 9.73 3.08
C LEU A 105 7.90 10.63 3.23
N ARG A 106 8.10 11.94 3.14
CA ARG A 106 7.03 12.92 3.25
C ARG A 106 7.01 13.82 2.03
N CYS A 107 5.82 14.11 1.53
CA CYS A 107 5.60 15.14 0.53
C CYS A 107 4.25 15.80 0.74
N THR A 108 4.09 16.97 0.15
CA THR A 108 2.82 17.69 0.12
C THR A 108 2.29 17.64 -1.30
N GLN A 109 1.02 17.26 -1.44
CA GLN A 109 0.26 17.23 -2.67
C GLN A 109 -0.63 18.47 -2.73
N ASN A 110 -0.49 19.26 -3.77
CA ASN A 110 -1.36 20.39 -4.06
C ASN A 110 -2.45 19.98 -5.06
N ALA A 111 -3.50 20.80 -5.15
CA ALA A 111 -4.54 20.58 -6.14
C ALA A 111 -3.99 20.68 -7.57
N GLY A 112 -4.25 19.67 -8.39
CA GLY A 112 -3.65 19.45 -9.71
C GLY A 112 -2.56 18.37 -9.73
N ASP A 113 -1.96 18.06 -8.57
CA ASP A 113 -0.90 17.04 -8.49
C ASP A 113 -1.49 15.63 -8.53
N VAL A 114 -0.73 14.72 -9.14
CA VAL A 114 -0.98 13.26 -9.09
C VAL A 114 0.16 12.60 -8.32
N ILE A 115 -0.20 11.82 -7.30
CA ILE A 115 0.74 10.96 -6.56
C ILE A 115 0.54 9.52 -6.99
N LEU A 116 1.67 8.85 -7.22
CA LEU A 116 1.73 7.43 -7.51
C LEU A 116 2.25 6.71 -6.27
N VAL A 117 1.49 5.71 -5.82
CA VAL A 117 1.83 4.84 -4.70
C VAL A 117 2.07 3.45 -5.27
N PRO A 118 3.33 2.98 -5.32
CA PRO A 118 3.62 1.65 -5.86
C PRO A 118 3.05 0.54 -4.96
N ASP A 119 3.00 -0.67 -5.50
CA ASP A 119 2.49 -1.85 -4.80
C ASP A 119 3.17 -2.08 -3.44
N GLY A 120 2.37 -2.37 -2.42
CA GLY A 120 2.84 -2.71 -1.09
C GLY A 120 3.42 -1.54 -0.27
N TRP A 121 3.45 -0.32 -0.80
CA TRP A 121 3.90 0.85 -0.04
C TRP A 121 2.91 1.21 1.06
N GLY A 122 3.41 1.33 2.28
CA GLY A 122 2.66 1.86 3.40
C GLY A 122 2.39 3.34 3.17
N HIS A 123 1.15 3.79 3.33
CA HIS A 123 0.79 5.18 3.10
C HIS A 123 -0.30 5.68 4.05
N SER A 124 -0.19 6.94 4.42
CA SER A 124 -1.17 7.71 5.18
C SER A 124 -1.25 9.12 4.62
N THR A 125 -2.41 9.75 4.75
CA THR A 125 -2.63 11.11 4.27
C THR A 125 -3.25 11.99 5.34
N MET A 126 -3.00 13.29 5.26
CA MET A 126 -3.62 14.30 6.13
C MET A 126 -3.93 15.55 5.30
N SER A 127 -5.19 15.97 5.30
CA SER A 127 -5.66 17.14 4.55
C SER A 127 -5.41 18.42 5.33
N HIS A 128 -5.11 19.50 4.62
CA HIS A 128 -5.06 20.86 5.15
C HIS A 128 -6.28 21.63 4.66
N GLY A 129 -7.23 21.91 5.56
CA GLY A 129 -8.54 22.42 5.18
C GLY A 129 -9.41 21.41 4.41
N PHE A 130 -10.33 21.92 3.59
CA PHE A 130 -11.16 21.07 2.73
C PHE A 130 -10.36 20.54 1.55
N ALA A 131 -10.39 19.22 1.34
CA ALA A 131 -9.74 18.55 0.23
C ALA A 131 -10.68 17.56 -0.47
N MET A 132 -10.57 17.43 -1.79
CA MET A 132 -11.32 16.48 -2.60
C MET A 132 -10.50 15.98 -3.78
N GLY A 133 -10.67 14.72 -4.17
CA GLY A 133 -9.98 14.13 -5.31
C GLY A 133 -10.42 12.70 -5.60
N LEU A 134 -9.65 12.03 -6.46
CA LEU A 134 -9.91 10.68 -6.92
C LEU A 134 -8.70 9.78 -6.69
N GLY A 135 -8.94 8.65 -6.01
CA GLY A 135 -7.99 7.55 -5.90
C GLY A 135 -8.40 6.42 -6.82
N ILE A 136 -7.43 5.80 -7.49
CA ILE A 136 -7.65 4.60 -8.30
C ILE A 136 -6.61 3.56 -7.93
N LEU A 137 -7.09 2.37 -7.57
CA LEU A 137 -6.25 1.18 -7.43
C LEU A 137 -6.17 0.47 -8.78
N TYR A 138 -4.96 0.05 -9.13
CA TYR A 138 -4.70 -0.73 -10.32
C TYR A 138 -3.79 -1.91 -9.99
N LYS A 139 -3.81 -2.92 -10.86
CA LYS A 139 -2.87 -4.04 -10.81
C LYS A 139 -1.90 -3.91 -11.96
N ASP A 140 -0.61 -4.06 -11.66
CA ASP A 140 0.41 -4.18 -12.69
C ASP A 140 0.22 -5.51 -13.44
N LYS A 141 0.50 -5.53 -14.74
CA LYS A 141 0.55 -6.75 -15.54
C LYS A 141 1.65 -7.71 -15.08
N SER A 142 2.72 -7.20 -14.46
CA SER A 142 3.80 -8.03 -13.90
C SER A 142 3.32 -8.98 -12.80
N ASP A 143 2.22 -8.64 -12.11
CA ASP A 143 1.61 -9.50 -11.09
C ASP A 143 0.97 -10.74 -11.70
N GLN A 144 0.57 -10.70 -12.98
CA GLN A 144 0.04 -11.88 -13.67
C GLN A 144 1.11 -12.92 -13.98
N HIS A 145 2.39 -12.53 -14.07
CA HIS A 145 3.49 -13.46 -14.34
C HIS A 145 4.06 -14.11 -13.06
N HIS A 146 3.74 -13.60 -11.87
CA HIS A 146 4.15 -14.18 -10.59
C HIS A 146 3.10 -15.11 -9.95
N GLY A 147 1.97 -15.34 -10.63
CA GLY A 147 1.03 -16.42 -10.30
C GLY A 147 1.54 -17.84 -10.61
N GLY A 148 2.78 -17.97 -11.10
CA GLY A 148 3.44 -19.24 -11.43
C GLY A 148 4.31 -19.76 -10.29
N LYS A 149 3.74 -20.64 -9.47
CA LYS A 149 4.44 -21.54 -8.52
C LYS A 149 5.17 -20.84 -7.37
N MET A 150 4.43 -20.61 -6.28
CA MET A 150 5.01 -20.81 -4.96
C MET A 150 5.48 -22.28 -4.90
N GLY A 151 6.76 -22.49 -5.17
CA GLY A 151 7.37 -23.81 -5.14
C GLY A 151 7.22 -24.40 -3.75
N ARG A 152 6.24 -25.29 -3.57
CA ARG A 152 6.34 -26.36 -2.59
C ARG A 152 7.66 -27.05 -2.90
N ARG A 153 8.69 -26.84 -2.07
CA ARG A 153 9.81 -27.78 -1.97
C ARG A 153 9.20 -29.11 -1.52
N GLN A 154 8.76 -29.90 -2.50
CA GLN A 154 8.66 -31.34 -2.33
C GLN A 154 10.09 -31.84 -2.34
N ASP A 155 10.58 -32.17 -1.16
CA ASP A 155 11.74 -33.03 -1.03
C ASP A 155 11.41 -34.37 -1.71
N ARG A 156 12.01 -34.57 -2.89
CA ARG A 156 12.01 -35.84 -3.61
C ARG A 156 13.45 -36.16 -3.96
N SER A 157 14.25 -36.54 -2.97
CA SER A 157 15.35 -37.47 -3.17
C SER A 157 15.03 -38.80 -2.51
N GLY A 158 14.18 -39.59 -3.18
CA GLY A 158 14.10 -41.02 -2.95
C GLY A 158 15.33 -41.69 -3.57
N LYS A 159 16.38 -41.88 -2.78
CA LYS A 159 17.33 -42.99 -2.94
C LYS A 159 17.47 -43.64 -1.57
N GLN A 160 16.83 -44.79 -1.44
CA GLN A 160 16.88 -45.67 -0.28
C GLN A 160 18.24 -46.38 -0.26
N PRO A 161 19.02 -46.34 0.84
CA PRO A 161 20.03 -47.35 1.10
C PRO A 161 19.52 -48.36 2.13
N GLU A 162 20.04 -49.57 1.98
CA GLU A 162 19.67 -50.82 2.64
C GLU A 162 19.72 -50.77 4.18
N ARG A 163 18.90 -51.65 4.78
CA ARG A 163 18.99 -52.00 6.20
C ARG A 163 20.36 -52.62 6.50
N ARG A 164 21.03 -52.12 7.53
CA ARG A 164 21.95 -52.90 8.37
C ARG A 164 21.62 -52.66 9.83
N ASP A 165 21.69 -53.74 10.56
CA ASP A 165 21.23 -53.93 11.93
C ASP A 165 22.10 -53.22 12.99
N GLU A 166 21.42 -52.94 14.11
CA GLU A 166 21.91 -52.90 15.51
C GLU A 166 23.21 -52.16 15.85
N HIS A 167 23.10 -51.12 16.69
CA HIS A 167 23.79 -51.09 17.99
C HIS A 167 23.13 -50.10 18.96
N SER A 168 22.88 -50.61 20.17
CA SER A 168 22.15 -50.04 21.30
C SER A 168 22.75 -48.74 21.86
N SER A 169 21.89 -47.82 22.31
CA SER A 169 22.25 -46.74 23.24
C SER A 169 21.39 -46.85 24.50
N PRO A 170 21.94 -46.66 25.72
CA PRO A 170 21.25 -46.93 26.97
C PRO A 170 20.26 -45.81 27.35
N PRO A 171 19.27 -46.08 28.22
CA PRO A 171 18.28 -45.10 28.64
C PRO A 171 18.85 -44.04 29.59
N PRO A 172 18.23 -42.86 29.70
CA PRO A 172 18.70 -41.77 30.56
C PRO A 172 18.48 -42.06 32.05
N THR A 173 19.42 -41.58 32.87
CA THR A 173 19.49 -41.76 34.33
C THR A 173 18.47 -40.85 35.05
N PRO A 174 17.82 -41.29 36.16
CA PRO A 174 16.91 -40.44 36.94
C PRO A 174 17.66 -39.47 37.88
N LEU A 175 17.06 -38.29 38.10
CA LEU A 175 17.53 -37.24 39.01
C LEU A 175 17.42 -37.64 40.50
N PRO A 176 18.33 -37.17 41.39
CA PRO A 176 18.32 -37.51 42.81
C PRO A 176 17.32 -36.68 43.63
N PRO A 177 16.81 -37.21 44.77
CA PRO A 177 15.84 -36.52 45.61
C PRO A 177 16.49 -35.50 46.56
N HIS A 178 15.76 -34.41 46.83
CA HIS A 178 16.07 -33.41 47.85
C HIS A 178 16.09 -34.04 49.26
N GLN A 179 17.17 -33.81 50.01
CA GLN A 179 17.21 -34.03 51.46
C GLN A 179 17.05 -32.70 52.19
N HIS A 180 16.14 -32.68 53.17
CA HIS A 180 15.97 -31.64 54.18
C HIS A 180 16.84 -31.94 55.43
N SER A 181 17.14 -30.85 56.14
CA SER A 181 17.52 -30.75 57.57
C SER A 181 19.03 -30.83 57.89
N PRO A 182 19.50 -30.19 58.98
CA PRO A 182 18.95 -30.26 60.35
C PRO A 182 17.95 -29.17 60.72
#